data_AF-A0A288QWQ8-F1
#
_entry.id   AF-A0A288QWQ8-F1
#
_cell.length_a   1.000
_cell.length_b   1.000
_cell.length_c   1.000
_cell.angle_alpha   90.00
_cell.angle_beta   90.00
_cell.angle_gamma   90.00
#
_symmetry.space_group_name_H-M   'P 1'
#
loop_
_entity.id
_entity.type
_entity.pdbx_description
1 polymer ?
#
loop_
_entity_poly.entity_id
_entity_poly.type
_entity_poly.pdbx_seq_one_letter_code
_entity_poly.pdbx_strand_id
1 'polypeptide(L)'
;MADLSEQLDDMLQQIGGIVNLTIEEREEITHAGATVLAKNLRQATIDSGHYNANRKIGDMTHLADSIQIGNLKGTVTDGSSAVGFTKPDANHSRIARFLNDGTRYIKGDSFIDNARDNSSEEVLKAEAEVFERIIKEK
;
A
#
# COMPACT_ATOMS: atom_id res chain seq x y z
N MET A 1 -34.04 15.91 12.99
CA MET A 1 -32.88 15.94 13.90
C MET A 1 -32.96 14.65 14.70
N ALA A 2 -31.99 13.73 14.55
CA ALA A 2 -31.95 12.52 15.37
C ALA A 2 -31.84 12.92 16.86
N ASP A 3 -32.47 12.15 17.74
CA ASP A 3 -32.38 12.40 19.19
C ASP A 3 -30.93 12.18 19.67
N LEU A 4 -30.54 12.84 20.76
CA LEU A 4 -29.19 12.72 21.30
C LEU A 4 -28.87 11.27 21.70
N SER A 5 -29.85 10.49 22.16
CA SER A 5 -29.64 9.08 22.48
C SER A 5 -29.32 8.26 21.23
N GLU A 6 -30.04 8.51 20.13
CA GLU A 6 -29.85 7.82 18.85
C GLU A 6 -28.46 8.12 18.27
N GLN A 7 -28.00 9.37 18.40
CA GLN A 7 -26.63 9.76 18.04
C GLN A 7 -25.56 9.09 18.90
N LEU A 8 -25.83 8.90 20.20
CA LEU A 8 -24.90 8.22 21.13
C LEU A 8 -24.84 6.71 20.88
N ASP A 9 -25.96 6.09 20.55
CA ASP A 9 -26.03 4.66 20.22
C ASP A 9 -25.33 4.36 18.89
N ASP A 10 -25.53 5.18 17.86
CA ASP A 10 -24.80 5.09 16.58
C ASP A 10 -23.28 5.25 16.80
N MET A 11 -22.88 6.22 17.63
CA MET A 11 -21.47 6.43 17.96
C MET A 11 -20.87 5.23 18.73
N LEU A 12 -21.61 4.64 19.67
CA LEU A 12 -21.18 3.46 20.42
C LEU A 12 -21.09 2.22 19.51
N GLN A 13 -22.00 2.04 18.56
CA GLN A 13 -21.93 0.96 17.58
C GLN A 13 -20.73 1.12 16.64
N GLN A 14 -20.47 2.34 16.15
CA GLN A 14 -19.28 2.62 15.35
C GLN A 14 -17.99 2.34 16.13
N ILE A 15 -17.88 2.83 17.37
CA ILE A 15 -16.71 2.57 18.23
C ILE A 15 -16.58 1.07 18.53
N GLY A 16 -17.69 0.39 18.86
CA GLY A 16 -17.71 -1.05 19.12
C GLY A 16 -17.32 -1.90 17.90
N GLY A 17 -17.73 -1.48 16.70
CA GLY A 17 -17.30 -2.10 15.43
C GLY A 17 -15.82 -1.87 15.14
N ILE A 18 -15.29 -0.68 15.42
CA ILE A 18 -13.85 -0.37 15.30
C ILE A 18 -13.01 -1.25 16.23
N VAL A 19 -13.46 -1.46 17.47
CA VAL A 19 -12.70 -2.19 18.50
C VAL A 19 -12.71 -3.71 18.28
N ASN A 20 -13.63 -4.24 17.47
CA ASN A 20 -13.82 -5.69 17.30
C ASN A 20 -13.49 -6.23 15.88
N LEU A 21 -12.70 -5.51 15.08
CA LEU A 21 -12.24 -6.03 13.79
C LEU A 21 -11.37 -7.28 13.97
N THR A 22 -11.66 -8.35 13.22
CA THR A 22 -10.79 -9.54 13.20
C THR A 22 -9.46 -9.24 12.50
N ILE A 23 -8.51 -10.19 12.52
CA ILE A 23 -7.26 -10.03 11.76
C ILE A 23 -7.56 -10.00 10.26
N GLU A 24 -8.49 -10.85 9.81
CA GLU A 24 -8.90 -10.98 8.42
C GLU A 24 -9.63 -9.73 7.91
N GLU A 25 -10.50 -9.14 8.73
CA GLU A 25 -11.18 -7.88 8.39
C GLU A 25 -10.18 -6.72 8.29
N ARG A 26 -9.18 -6.66 9.19
CA ARG A 26 -8.08 -5.71 9.09
C ARG A 26 -7.23 -5.94 7.84
N GLU A 27 -6.93 -7.19 7.52
CA GLU A 27 -6.20 -7.55 6.30
C GLU A 27 -6.98 -7.12 5.05
N GLU A 28 -8.30 -7.33 5.01
CA GLU A 28 -9.13 -6.90 3.89
C GLU A 28 -9.10 -5.38 3.69
N ILE A 29 -9.19 -4.62 4.78
CA ILE A 29 -9.08 -3.16 4.76
C ILE A 29 -7.70 -2.74 4.24
N THR A 30 -6.61 -3.19 4.88
CA THR A 30 -5.26 -2.76 4.49
C THR A 30 -4.85 -3.27 3.10
N HIS A 31 -5.37 -4.42 2.65
CA HIS A 31 -5.11 -4.95 1.33
C HIS A 31 -5.74 -4.07 0.23
N ALA A 32 -6.89 -3.45 0.50
CA ALA A 32 -7.50 -2.48 -0.41
C ALA A 32 -6.58 -1.26 -0.62
N GLY A 33 -6.09 -0.68 0.46
CA GLY A 33 -5.08 0.39 0.42
C GLY A 33 -3.79 -0.04 -0.27
N ALA A 34 -3.28 -1.23 0.05
CA ALA A 34 -2.08 -1.80 -0.55
C ALA A 34 -2.23 -2.00 -2.07
N THR A 35 -3.42 -2.34 -2.56
CA THR A 35 -3.71 -2.49 -3.99
C THR A 35 -3.57 -1.17 -4.73
N VAL A 36 -4.11 -0.09 -4.16
CA VAL A 36 -3.95 1.27 -4.70
C VAL A 36 -2.48 1.67 -4.69
N LEU A 37 -1.80 1.51 -3.56
CA LEU A 37 -0.40 1.89 -3.43
C LEU A 37 0.51 1.11 -4.39
N ALA A 38 0.27 -0.19 -4.58
CA ALA A 38 1.04 -1.01 -5.52
C ALA A 38 0.89 -0.53 -6.98
N LYS A 39 -0.34 -0.19 -7.38
CA LYS A 39 -0.63 0.40 -8.69
C LYS A 39 0.10 1.74 -8.86
N ASN A 40 0.01 2.62 -7.87
CA ASN A 40 0.59 3.97 -7.95
C ASN A 40 2.13 3.91 -7.91
N LEU A 41 2.73 3.04 -7.11
CA LEU A 41 4.18 2.80 -7.13
C LEU A 41 4.65 2.25 -8.47
N ARG A 42 3.88 1.35 -9.09
CA ARG A 42 4.19 0.82 -10.42
C ARG A 42 4.19 1.95 -11.45
N GLN A 43 3.18 2.80 -11.43
CA GLN A 43 3.08 3.94 -12.34
C GLN A 43 4.21 4.95 -12.11
N ALA A 44 4.49 5.31 -10.85
CA ALA A 44 5.58 6.23 -10.51
C ALA A 44 6.95 5.68 -10.96
N THR A 45 7.19 4.37 -10.84
CA THR A 45 8.41 3.72 -11.32
C THR A 45 8.55 3.84 -12.85
N ILE A 46 7.44 3.82 -13.57
CA ILE A 46 7.42 3.98 -15.03
C ILE A 46 7.66 5.45 -15.40
N ASP A 47 6.93 6.36 -14.75
CA ASP A 47 6.96 7.79 -15.05
C ASP A 47 8.31 8.45 -14.70
N SER A 48 9.02 7.93 -13.69
CA SER A 48 10.37 8.37 -13.34
C SER A 48 11.44 7.87 -14.32
N GLY A 49 11.07 7.09 -15.33
CA GLY A 49 11.98 6.55 -16.34
C GLY A 49 12.74 5.29 -15.89
N HIS A 50 12.38 4.68 -14.76
CA HIS A 50 13.01 3.44 -14.27
C HIS A 50 12.45 2.17 -14.94
N TYR A 51 11.62 2.34 -15.97
CA TYR A 51 11.06 1.26 -16.78
C TYR A 51 11.43 1.43 -18.26
N ASN A 52 11.85 0.34 -18.90
CA ASN A 52 12.14 0.32 -20.32
C ASN A 52 11.46 -0.88 -20.98
N ALA A 53 10.28 -0.64 -21.57
CA ALA A 53 9.46 -1.66 -22.24
C ALA A 53 10.19 -2.41 -23.37
N ASN A 54 11.21 -1.79 -23.97
CA ASN A 54 11.94 -2.33 -25.11
C ASN A 54 13.22 -3.07 -24.70
N ARG A 55 13.54 -3.10 -23.40
CA ARG A 55 14.67 -3.89 -22.90
C ARG A 55 14.35 -5.37 -23.10
N LYS A 56 15.28 -6.12 -23.70
CA LYS A 56 15.22 -7.58 -23.64
C LYS A 56 15.31 -8.01 -22.17
N ILE A 57 14.20 -8.50 -21.64
CA ILE A 57 14.14 -9.10 -20.32
C ILE A 57 14.87 -10.45 -20.44
N GLY A 58 16.05 -10.53 -19.83
CA GLY A 58 16.72 -11.81 -19.58
C GLY A 58 16.20 -12.40 -18.27
N ASP A 59 17.09 -12.91 -17.43
CA ASP A 59 16.73 -13.47 -16.12
C ASP A 59 16.30 -12.42 -15.07
N MET A 60 16.16 -11.15 -15.44
CA MET A 60 15.91 -10.04 -14.50
C MET A 60 14.64 -9.26 -14.88
N THR A 61 13.65 -9.36 -14.02
CA THR A 61 12.39 -8.62 -14.01
C THR A 61 12.63 -7.10 -13.99
N HIS A 62 11.70 -6.33 -14.55
CA HIS A 62 11.75 -4.88 -14.41
C HIS A 62 11.40 -4.44 -12.99
N LEU A 63 11.93 -3.29 -12.57
CA LEU A 63 11.66 -2.75 -11.24
C LEU A 63 10.15 -2.56 -10.99
N ALA A 64 9.44 -1.97 -11.95
CA ALA A 64 7.98 -1.77 -11.88
C ALA A 64 7.19 -3.09 -11.81
N ASP A 65 7.73 -4.18 -12.37
CA ASP A 65 7.12 -5.52 -12.34
C ASP A 65 7.50 -6.32 -11.09
N SER A 66 8.41 -5.80 -10.28
CA SER A 66 8.85 -6.46 -9.04
C SER A 66 8.05 -6.07 -7.80
N ILE A 67 7.14 -5.10 -7.95
CA ILE A 67 6.24 -4.63 -6.88
C ILE A 67 5.23 -5.72 -6.54
N GLN A 68 5.12 -6.03 -5.25
CA GLN A 68 4.18 -7.01 -4.72
C GLN A 68 3.56 -6.51 -3.42
N ILE A 69 2.37 -7.01 -3.16
CA ILE A 69 1.67 -6.90 -1.88
C ILE A 69 1.97 -8.18 -1.10
N GLY A 70 2.18 -8.04 0.20
CA GLY A 70 2.37 -9.18 1.11
C GLY A 70 2.67 -8.71 2.51
N ASN A 71 3.30 -9.58 3.31
CA ASN A 71 3.64 -9.28 4.69
C ASN A 71 5.13 -8.99 4.84
N LEU A 72 5.48 -8.14 5.80
CA LEU A 72 6.87 -7.94 6.15
C LEU A 72 7.44 -9.21 6.81
N LYS A 73 8.60 -9.66 6.33
CA LYS A 73 9.22 -10.87 6.86
C LYS A 73 9.62 -10.65 8.32
N GLY A 74 9.14 -11.52 9.21
CA GLY A 74 9.47 -11.48 10.64
C GLY A 74 8.57 -10.55 11.48
N THR A 75 7.50 -10.00 10.90
CA THR A 75 6.47 -9.28 11.66
C THR A 75 5.37 -10.23 12.11
N VAL A 76 4.66 -9.83 13.16
CA VAL A 76 3.46 -10.53 13.63
C VAL A 76 2.35 -10.35 12.59
N THR A 77 1.56 -11.39 12.36
CA THR A 77 0.33 -11.30 11.55
C THR A 77 -0.72 -10.55 12.35
N ASP A 78 -0.93 -9.27 12.03
CA ASP A 78 -1.85 -8.36 12.72
C ASP A 78 -2.91 -7.75 11.80
N GLY A 79 -2.96 -8.21 10.55
CA GLY A 79 -3.84 -7.70 9.49
C GLY A 79 -3.25 -6.52 8.72
N SER A 80 -1.96 -6.20 8.91
CA SER A 80 -1.26 -5.22 8.08
C SER A 80 -0.80 -5.81 6.74
N SER A 81 -1.05 -5.08 5.65
CA SER A 81 -0.53 -5.36 4.31
C SER A 81 0.64 -4.42 3.97
N ALA A 82 1.72 -4.98 3.43
CA ALA A 82 2.89 -4.23 2.98
C ALA A 82 3.02 -4.25 1.46
N VAL A 83 3.56 -3.16 0.90
CA VAL A 83 3.85 -3.03 -0.53
C VAL A 83 5.35 -2.76 -0.71
N GLY A 84 5.99 -3.53 -1.59
CA GLY A 84 7.43 -3.34 -1.84
C GLY A 84 7.95 -4.10 -3.05
N PHE A 85 9.25 -3.95 -3.30
CA PHE A 85 9.95 -4.56 -4.43
C PHE A 85 10.63 -5.86 -4.00
N THR A 86 10.20 -7.03 -4.52
CA THR A 86 10.51 -8.32 -3.84
C THR A 86 10.96 -9.48 -4.72
N LYS A 87 11.08 -9.34 -6.05
CA LYS A 87 11.43 -10.49 -6.91
C LYS A 87 12.84 -11.04 -6.58
N PRO A 88 13.03 -12.38 -6.52
CA PRO A 88 14.26 -13.01 -6.03
C PRO A 88 15.42 -13.00 -7.04
N ASP A 89 15.13 -12.71 -8.30
CA ASP A 89 16.07 -12.63 -9.43
C ASP A 89 17.03 -11.43 -9.34
N ALA A 90 16.67 -10.38 -8.59
CA ALA A 90 17.56 -9.28 -8.26
C ALA A 90 17.22 -8.65 -6.91
N ASN A 91 18.14 -7.87 -6.35
CA ASN A 91 17.88 -7.10 -5.14
C ASN A 91 17.09 -5.80 -5.47
N HIS A 92 15.85 -5.98 -5.93
CA HIS A 92 14.99 -4.90 -6.42
C HIS A 92 14.72 -3.83 -5.35
N SER A 93 14.55 -4.22 -4.09
CA SER A 93 14.41 -3.28 -2.97
C SER A 93 15.63 -2.39 -2.80
N ARG A 94 16.85 -2.93 -2.94
CA ARG A 94 18.07 -2.11 -2.90
C ARG A 94 18.19 -1.19 -4.10
N ILE A 95 17.82 -1.66 -5.30
CA ILE A 95 17.85 -0.84 -6.52
C ILE A 95 16.85 0.32 -6.39
N ALA A 96 15.62 0.04 -5.99
CA ALA A 96 14.58 1.03 -5.70
C ALA A 96 15.10 2.11 -4.73
N ARG A 97 15.71 1.69 -3.62
CA ARG A 97 16.30 2.61 -2.64
C ARG A 97 17.40 3.50 -3.24
N PHE A 98 18.30 2.94 -4.04
CA PHE A 98 19.38 3.72 -4.64
C PHE A 98 18.89 4.75 -5.66
N LEU A 99 17.83 4.42 -6.40
CA LEU A 99 17.22 5.35 -7.35
C LEU A 99 16.42 6.44 -6.62
N ASN A 100 15.75 6.09 -5.52
CA ASN A 100 14.99 7.03 -4.70
C ASN A 100 15.88 7.98 -3.90
N ASP A 101 16.74 7.44 -3.04
CA ASP A 101 17.56 8.20 -2.07
C ASP A 101 18.83 8.77 -2.71
N GLY A 102 19.27 8.16 -3.81
CA GLY A 102 20.58 8.39 -4.39
C GLY A 102 21.71 7.63 -3.69
N THR A 103 22.91 7.81 -4.26
CA THR A 103 24.18 7.33 -3.71
C THR A 103 25.23 8.40 -3.94
N ARG A 104 26.51 8.14 -3.62
CA ARG A 104 27.62 9.04 -4.00
C ARG A 104 27.69 9.28 -5.52
N TYR A 105 27.21 8.35 -6.35
CA TYR A 105 27.36 8.41 -7.81
C TYR A 105 26.04 8.54 -8.58
N ILE A 106 24.91 8.39 -7.90
CA ILE A 106 23.56 8.43 -8.50
C ILE A 106 22.77 9.48 -7.76
N LYS A 107 22.22 10.46 -8.48
CA LYS A 107 21.31 11.44 -7.88
C LYS A 107 19.95 10.77 -7.67
N GLY A 108 19.45 10.80 -6.43
CA GLY A 108 18.11 10.33 -6.13
C GLY A 108 17.04 11.27 -6.68
N ASP A 109 15.90 10.70 -7.08
CA ASP A 109 14.74 11.45 -7.60
C ASP A 109 13.51 11.40 -6.69
N SER A 110 13.61 10.72 -5.53
CA SER A 110 12.54 10.59 -4.53
C SER A 110 11.21 10.07 -5.09
N PHE A 111 11.22 9.29 -6.19
CA PHE A 111 9.99 8.84 -6.84
C PHE A 111 9.08 7.98 -5.93
N ILE A 112 9.65 7.21 -5.01
CA ILE A 112 8.90 6.35 -4.07
C ILE A 112 8.25 7.19 -2.99
N ASP A 113 9.00 8.15 -2.43
CA ASP A 113 8.48 9.03 -1.37
C ASP A 113 7.34 9.90 -1.90
N ASN A 114 7.56 10.53 -3.06
CA ASN A 114 6.52 11.30 -3.74
C ASN A 114 5.30 10.43 -4.09
N ALA A 115 5.50 9.20 -4.54
CA ALA A 115 4.39 8.30 -4.85
C ALA A 115 3.57 7.94 -3.60
N ARG A 116 4.22 7.72 -2.45
CA ARG A 116 3.54 7.44 -1.17
C ARG A 116 2.74 8.64 -0.71
N ASP A 117 3.34 9.83 -0.72
CA ASP A 117 2.68 11.06 -0.30
C ASP A 117 1.47 11.36 -1.18
N ASN A 118 1.64 11.29 -2.51
CA ASN A 118 0.58 11.54 -3.48
C ASN A 118 -0.53 10.48 -3.45
N SER A 119 -0.25 9.26 -2.99
CA SER A 119 -1.24 8.18 -2.91
C SER A 119 -2.01 8.16 -1.60
N SER A 120 -1.59 8.91 -0.59
CA SER A 120 -2.11 8.82 0.78
C SER A 120 -3.63 8.96 0.86
N GLU A 121 -4.21 9.92 0.14
CA GLU A 121 -5.66 10.15 0.10
C GLU A 121 -6.41 9.02 -0.61
N GLU A 122 -5.90 8.54 -1.76
CA GLU A 122 -6.54 7.46 -2.52
C GLU A 122 -6.48 6.12 -1.77
N VAL A 123 -5.36 5.86 -1.09
CA VAL A 123 -5.17 4.70 -0.20
C VAL A 123 -6.16 4.77 0.95
N LEU A 124 -6.21 5.89 1.67
CA LEU A 124 -7.12 6.05 2.81
C LEU A 124 -8.59 5.91 2.38
N LYS A 125 -8.94 6.44 1.22
CA LYS A 125 -10.30 6.30 0.67
C LYS A 125 -10.64 4.84 0.38
N ALA A 126 -9.73 4.08 -0.25
CA ALA A 126 -9.95 2.67 -0.53
C ALA A 126 -10.08 1.83 0.77
N GLU A 127 -9.27 2.13 1.79
CA GLU A 127 -9.38 1.51 3.11
C GLU A 127 -10.72 1.86 3.77
N ALA A 128 -11.12 3.13 3.74
CA ALA A 128 -12.37 3.61 4.34
C ALA A 128 -13.60 2.98 3.69
N GLU A 129 -13.63 2.83 2.36
CA GLU A 129 -14.73 2.19 1.63
C GLU A 129 -14.95 0.73 2.07
N VAL A 130 -13.86 -0.03 2.23
CA VAL A 130 -13.92 -1.42 2.72
C VAL A 130 -14.30 -1.48 4.19
N PHE A 131 -13.72 -0.60 5.01
CA PHE A 131 -14.05 -0.49 6.43
C PHE A 131 -15.54 -0.21 6.63
N GLU A 132 -16.10 0.80 5.93
CA GLU A 132 -17.53 1.12 6.01
C GLU A 132 -18.42 -0.05 5.59
N ARG A 133 -18.01 -0.83 4.57
CA ARG A 133 -18.74 -2.02 4.15
C ARG A 133 -18.76 -3.07 5.27
N ILE A 134 -17.61 -3.38 5.85
CA ILE A 134 -17.49 -4.37 6.94
C ILE A 134 -18.33 -3.95 8.15
N ILE A 135 -18.31 -2.67 8.53
CA ILE A 135 -19.10 -2.17 9.66
C ILE A 135 -20.60 -2.23 9.36
N LYS A 136 -21.05 -1.95 8.13
CA LYS A 136 -22.47 -2.04 7.73
C LYS A 136 -23.00 -3.48 7.69
N GLU A 137 -22.12 -4.46 7.49
CA GLU A 137 -22.48 -5.88 7.45
C GLU A 137 -22.55 -6.52 8.85
N LYS A 138 -22.04 -5.84 9.89
CA LYS A 138 -22.13 -6.26 11.30
C LYS A 138 -23.41 -5.74 11.96
#